data_AF-A0A537IDT2-F1
#
_entry.id   AF-A0A537IDT2-F1
#
_cell.length_a   1.000
_cell.length_b   1.000
_cell.length_c   1.000
_cell.angle_alpha   90.00
_cell.angle_beta   90.00
_cell.angle_gamma   90.00
#
_symmetry.space_group_name_H-M   'P 1'
#
loop_
_entity.id
_entity.type
_entity.pdbx_description
1 polymer ?
#
loop_
_entity_poly.entity_id
_entity_poly.type
_entity_poly.pdbx_seq_one_letter_code
_entity_poly.pdbx_strand_id
1 'polypeptide(L)'
;MTPLDELAKLISEKGRKILVAQNPVDLRTLQGENSVFILQLPEGSSAAGGRAGGFGERRLSKLYCFHYAEGAVRKLYEVDSPEKLERFDLPYHAAGTPVILPDGSETVISGVIDPEFVESYKQIA
;
A
#
# COMPACT_ATOMS: atom_id res chain seq x y z
N MET A 1 -13.36 5.03 13.91
CA MET A 1 -13.08 4.41 12.60
C MET A 1 -12.38 3.10 12.89
N THR A 2 -12.88 1.98 12.38
CA THR A 2 -12.23 0.67 12.58
C THR A 2 -11.03 0.52 11.64
N PRO A 3 -10.09 -0.42 11.89
CA PRO A 3 -9.01 -0.68 10.95
C PRO A 3 -9.49 -1.08 9.54
N LEU A 4 -10.62 -1.79 9.46
CA LEU A 4 -11.27 -2.15 8.19
C LEU A 4 -11.75 -0.89 7.45
N ASP A 5 -12.45 0.00 8.15
CA ASP A 5 -12.92 1.27 7.57
C ASP A 5 -11.74 2.14 7.10
N GLU A 6 -10.65 2.18 7.88
CA GLU A 6 -9.44 2.91 7.54
C GLU A 6 -8.79 2.37 6.26
N LEU A 7 -8.61 1.05 6.17
CA LEU A 7 -8.04 0.41 4.98
C LEU A 7 -8.90 0.65 3.74
N ALA A 8 -10.22 0.44 3.85
CA ALA A 8 -11.16 0.68 2.76
C ALA A 8 -11.14 2.15 2.30
N LYS A 9 -11.09 3.09 3.25
CA LYS A 9 -10.94 4.52 2.98
C LYS A 9 -9.62 4.83 2.29
N LEU A 10 -8.50 4.30 2.77
CA LEU A 10 -7.18 4.53 2.18
C LEU A 10 -7.11 4.05 0.73
N ILE A 11 -7.72 2.90 0.41
CA ILE A 11 -7.78 2.34 -0.94
C ILE A 11 -8.67 3.18 -1.87
N SER A 12 -9.80 3.69 -1.36
CA SER A 12 -10.79 4.42 -2.16
C SER A 12 -10.49 5.93 -2.27
N GLU A 13 -9.66 6.46 -1.39
CA GLU A 13 -9.26 7.86 -1.39
C GLU A 13 -8.46 8.21 -2.64
N LYS A 14 -8.75 9.38 -3.20
CA LYS A 14 -7.95 9.96 -4.29
C LYS A 14 -6.50 10.15 -3.85
N GLY A 15 -5.60 10.04 -4.82
CA GLY A 15 -4.18 10.30 -4.66
C GLY A 15 -3.30 9.19 -5.21
N ARG A 16 -2.00 9.46 -5.27
CA ARG A 16 -1.02 8.48 -5.74
C ARG A 16 -0.72 7.49 -4.62
N LYS A 17 -1.22 6.27 -4.77
CA LYS A 17 -1.03 5.19 -3.79
C LYS A 17 -0.67 3.90 -4.50
N ILE A 18 0.15 3.09 -3.86
CA ILE A 18 0.47 1.74 -4.31
C ILE A 18 0.05 0.76 -3.22
N LEU A 19 -0.73 -0.24 -3.61
CA LEU A 19 -1.07 -1.39 -2.80
C LEU A 19 0.02 -2.46 -2.97
N VAL A 20 0.56 -2.96 -1.87
CA VAL A 20 1.39 -4.17 -1.87
C VAL A 20 0.68 -5.18 -0.99
N ALA A 21 0.32 -6.33 -1.54
CA ALA A 21 -0.40 -7.36 -0.80
C ALA A 21 0.26 -8.73 -0.96
N GLN A 22 0.11 -9.59 0.04
CA GLN A 22 0.62 -10.95 -0.02
C GLN A 22 -0.28 -11.82 -0.90
N ASN A 23 -1.59 -11.61 -0.81
CA ASN A 23 -2.64 -12.33 -1.54
C ASN A 23 -3.64 -11.34 -2.17
N PRO A 24 -4.52 -11.78 -3.08
CA PRO A 24 -5.65 -10.97 -3.54
C PRO A 24 -6.46 -10.39 -2.36
N VAL A 25 -6.88 -9.13 -2.49
CA VAL A 25 -7.52 -8.40 -1.40
C VAL A 25 -9.04 -8.42 -1.54
N ASP A 26 -9.69 -9.11 -0.61
CA ASP A 26 -11.15 -9.12 -0.44
C ASP A 26 -11.50 -8.70 0.99
N LEU A 27 -11.89 -7.43 1.13
CA LEU A 27 -12.25 -6.82 2.41
C LEU A 27 -13.68 -7.14 2.85
N ARG A 28 -14.49 -7.75 1.98
CA ARG A 28 -15.85 -8.19 2.31
C ARG A 28 -15.82 -9.51 3.05
N THR A 29 -15.08 -10.48 2.52
CA THR A 29 -15.05 -11.82 3.10
C THR A 29 -13.95 -11.99 4.13
N LEU A 30 -12.83 -11.25 3.99
CA LEU A 30 -11.66 -11.36 4.86
C LEU A 30 -11.22 -12.82 5.06
N GLN A 31 -11.41 -13.65 4.03
CA GLN A 31 -11.08 -15.07 4.07
C GLN A 31 -9.56 -15.26 4.06
N GLY A 32 -9.10 -16.20 4.87
CA GLY A 32 -7.68 -16.52 4.99
C GLY A 32 -6.90 -15.46 5.76
N GLU A 33 -5.63 -15.33 5.37
CA GLU A 33 -4.66 -14.41 5.97
C GLU A 33 -4.03 -13.55 4.86
N ASN A 34 -3.87 -12.26 5.12
CA ASN A 34 -3.18 -11.37 4.19
C ASN A 34 -2.54 -10.19 4.92
N SER A 35 -1.32 -9.85 4.50
CA SER A 35 -0.66 -8.61 4.86
C SER A 35 -0.74 -7.62 3.70
N VAL A 36 -1.21 -6.43 4.00
CA VAL A 36 -1.49 -5.38 3.03
C VAL A 36 -0.79 -4.09 3.43
N PHE A 37 -0.03 -3.53 2.52
CA PHE A 37 0.63 -2.24 2.68
C PHE A 37 0.04 -1.22 1.72
N ILE A 38 -0.20 -0.02 2.23
CA ILE A 38 -0.58 1.14 1.43
C ILE A 38 0.56 2.14 1.46
N LEU A 39 1.19 2.31 0.31
CA LEU A 39 2.30 3.23 0.08
C LEU A 39 1.71 4.51 -0.50
N GLN A 40 1.69 5.59 0.28
CA GLN A 40 1.31 6.91 -0.21
C GLN A 40 2.52 7.59 -0.82
N LEU A 41 2.32 8.15 -2.00
CA LEU A 41 3.30 8.98 -2.69
C LEU A 41 2.89 10.46 -2.53
N PRO A 42 3.85 11.39 -2.49
CA PRO A 42 3.57 12.83 -2.46
C PRO A 42 2.62 13.22 -3.61
N GLU A 43 1.66 14.08 -3.33
CA GLU A 43 0.86 14.72 -4.38
C GLU A 43 1.60 15.97 -4.86
N GLY A 44 2.22 15.87 -6.05
CA GLY A 44 2.96 16.96 -6.67
C GLY A 44 4.47 16.94 -6.44
N SER A 45 5.22 16.79 -7.54
CA SER A 45 6.39 17.61 -7.89
C SER A 45 6.76 17.26 -9.33
N SER A 46 7.11 18.28 -10.11
CA SER A 46 7.32 18.20 -11.54
C SER A 46 8.43 17.21 -11.91
N ALA A 47 8.17 16.32 -12.84
CA ALA A 47 9.23 15.71 -13.64
C ALA A 47 8.98 16.05 -15.11
N ALA A 48 8.99 17.35 -15.42
CA ALA A 48 9.45 17.78 -16.73
C ALA A 48 10.93 17.33 -16.82
N GLY A 49 11.25 16.56 -17.85
CA GLY A 49 12.59 16.00 -18.05
C GLY A 49 13.68 17.06 -17.92
N GLY A 50 14.55 16.91 -16.92
CA GLY A 50 15.75 17.71 -16.72
C GLY A 50 16.94 16.77 -16.55
N ARG A 51 17.93 16.89 -17.44
CA ARG A 51 19.14 16.06 -17.53
C ARG A 51 20.13 16.31 -16.38
N ALA A 52 19.73 16.08 -15.14
CA ALA A 52 20.63 16.06 -14.00
C ALA A 52 20.53 14.68 -13.34
N GLY A 53 21.61 13.90 -13.38
CA GLY A 53 21.72 12.66 -12.64
C GLY A 53 21.58 12.94 -11.14
N GLY A 54 20.57 12.34 -10.52
CA GLY A 54 20.31 12.43 -9.08
C GLY A 54 18.89 11.98 -8.79
N PHE A 55 18.75 10.79 -8.17
CA PHE A 55 17.56 10.24 -7.50
C PHE A 55 16.27 11.07 -7.67
N GLY A 56 15.58 10.88 -8.78
CA GLY A 56 14.25 11.46 -8.99
C GLY A 56 13.30 10.98 -7.89
N GLU A 57 12.63 11.94 -7.24
CA GLU A 57 11.81 11.85 -6.02
C GLU A 57 10.73 10.74 -6.06
N ARG A 58 11.14 9.49 -5.94
CA ARG A 58 10.29 8.33 -5.63
C ARG A 58 10.24 8.11 -4.11
N ARG A 59 10.00 9.18 -3.36
CA ARG A 59 9.95 9.10 -1.90
C ARG A 59 8.53 8.78 -1.47
N LEU A 60 8.38 7.80 -0.58
CA LEU A 60 7.13 7.57 0.14
C LEU A 60 6.83 8.80 1.01
N SER A 61 5.57 9.24 1.04
CA SER A 61 5.10 10.24 1.99
C SER A 61 4.59 9.60 3.26
N LYS A 62 3.97 8.42 3.14
CA LYS A 62 3.47 7.64 4.27
C LYS A 62 3.31 6.18 3.87
N LEU A 63 3.49 5.28 4.84
CA LEU A 63 3.27 3.85 4.68
C LEU A 63 2.33 3.38 5.79
N TYR A 64 1.37 2.53 5.42
CA TYR A 64 0.46 1.87 6.36
C TYR A 64 0.59 0.37 6.20
N CYS A 65 0.67 -0.36 7.31
CA CYS A 65 0.67 -1.82 7.31
C CYS A 65 -0.60 -2.34 8.00
N PHE A 66 -1.37 -3.12 7.26
CA PHE A 66 -2.54 -3.83 7.74
C PHE A 66 -2.32 -5.33 7.62
N HIS A 67 -2.99 -6.06 8.48
CA HIS A 67 -3.03 -7.50 8.45
C HIS A 67 -4.44 -7.95 8.78
N TYR A 68 -4.95 -8.90 8.02
CA TYR A 68 -6.19 -9.56 8.36
C TYR A 68 -6.02 -11.07 8.42
N ALA A 69 -6.65 -11.65 9.43
CA ALA A 69 -6.73 -13.08 9.67
C ALA A 69 -8.05 -13.36 10.40
N GLU A 70 -8.65 -14.53 10.15
CA GLU A 70 -9.86 -14.99 10.85
C GLU A 70 -11.03 -13.99 10.84
N GLY A 71 -11.19 -13.25 9.73
CA GLY A 71 -12.26 -12.27 9.58
C GLY A 71 -12.06 -10.94 10.32
N ALA A 72 -10.89 -10.71 10.92
CA ALA A 72 -10.57 -9.48 11.63
C ALA A 72 -9.40 -8.71 10.98
N VAL A 73 -9.58 -7.40 10.78
CA VAL A 73 -8.51 -6.50 10.29
C VAL A 73 -7.83 -5.80 11.45
N ARG A 74 -6.50 -5.77 11.43
CA ARG A 74 -5.66 -5.03 12.37
C ARG A 74 -4.71 -4.13 11.60
N LYS A 75 -4.54 -2.90 12.07
CA LYS A 75 -3.43 -2.04 11.64
C LYS A 75 -2.23 -2.39 12.51
N LEU A 76 -1.13 -2.82 11.90
CA LEU A 76 0.07 -3.21 12.62
C LEU A 76 0.90 -1.98 12.97
N TYR A 77 1.14 -1.11 11.98
CA TYR A 77 1.88 0.14 12.16
C TYR A 77 1.62 1.11 11.01
N GLU A 78 2.04 2.36 11.22
CA GLU A 78 2.19 3.36 10.16
C GLU A 78 3.56 4.04 10.29
N VAL A 79 4.09 4.51 9.17
CA VAL A 79 5.38 5.19 9.09
C VAL A 79 5.20 6.47 8.30
N ASP A 80 5.58 7.60 8.88
CA ASP A 80 5.58 8.93 8.25
C ASP A 80 6.95 9.61 8.30
N SER A 81 7.89 9.05 9.08
CA SER A 81 9.22 9.62 9.28
C SER A 81 10.09 9.35 8.04
N PRO A 82 10.63 10.39 7.37
CA PRO A 82 11.40 10.23 6.13
C PRO A 82 12.54 9.21 6.23
N GLU A 83 13.29 9.23 7.33
CA GLU A 83 14.43 8.33 7.58
C GLU A 83 14.03 6.85 7.64
N LYS A 84 12.81 6.57 8.10
CA LYS A 84 12.27 5.20 8.13
C LYS A 84 11.68 4.81 6.79
N LEU A 85 11.04 5.76 6.11
CA LEU A 85 10.44 5.56 4.78
C LEU A 85 11.50 5.24 3.72
N GLU A 86 12.72 5.78 3.84
CA GLU A 86 13.84 5.45 2.94
C GLU A 86 14.30 3.98 3.03
N ARG A 87 13.85 3.22 4.04
CA ARG A 87 14.13 1.78 4.15
C ARG A 87 13.19 0.92 3.31
N PHE A 88 12.06 1.47 2.86
CA PHE A 88 11.05 0.74 2.10
C PHE A 88 11.21 1.04 0.60
N ASP A 89 11.51 0.01 -0.18
CA ASP A 89 11.61 0.12 -1.64
C ASP A 89 10.23 0.23 -2.29
N LEU A 90 10.08 0.96 -3.40
CA LEU A 90 8.84 0.91 -4.17
C LEU A 90 8.81 -0.34 -5.07
N PRO A 91 7.66 -1.04 -5.21
CA PRO A 91 7.57 -2.15 -6.14
C PRO A 91 7.78 -1.66 -7.58
N TYR A 92 8.60 -2.38 -8.33
CA TYR A 92 9.00 -1.96 -9.68
C TYR A 92 7.89 -2.16 -10.74
N HIS A 93 6.94 -3.06 -10.46
CA HIS A 93 5.85 -3.44 -11.37
C HIS A 93 4.48 -3.31 -10.68
N ALA A 94 4.01 -2.09 -10.46
CA ALA A 94 2.64 -1.86 -10.00
C ALA A 94 1.67 -1.83 -11.21
N ALA A 95 0.62 -2.66 -11.16
CA ALA A 95 -0.44 -2.74 -12.17
C ALA A 95 -1.80 -2.38 -11.57
N GLY A 96 -2.83 -2.27 -12.40
CA GLY A 96 -4.21 -2.16 -11.92
C GLY A 96 -4.59 -3.43 -11.16
N THR A 97 -4.70 -3.33 -9.84
CA THR A 97 -5.01 -4.44 -8.94
C THR A 97 -6.46 -4.30 -8.46
N PRO A 98 -7.34 -5.27 -8.74
CA PRO A 98 -8.70 -5.24 -8.25
C PRO A 98 -8.74 -5.53 -6.75
N VAL A 99 -9.63 -4.84 -6.05
CA VAL A 99 -9.90 -5.01 -4.62
C VAL A 99 -11.41 -5.01 -4.40
N ILE A 100 -11.89 -5.99 -3.63
CA ILE A 100 -13.29 -6.03 -3.18
C ILE A 100 -13.38 -5.26 -1.85
N LEU A 101 -14.20 -4.22 -1.82
CA LEU A 101 -14.44 -3.39 -0.64
C LEU A 101 -15.45 -4.05 0.32
N PRO A 102 -15.56 -3.58 1.58
CA PRO A 102 -16.46 -4.19 2.58
C PRO A 102 -17.94 -4.20 2.16
N ASP A 103 -18.37 -3.22 1.36
CA ASP A 103 -19.73 -3.14 0.81
C ASP A 103 -19.95 -4.09 -0.39
N GLY A 104 -18.92 -4.81 -0.82
CA GLY A 104 -18.92 -5.72 -1.96
C GLY A 104 -18.72 -5.06 -3.32
N SER A 105 -18.49 -3.75 -3.36
CA SER A 105 -18.08 -3.08 -4.59
C SER A 105 -16.63 -3.41 -4.94
N GLU A 106 -16.30 -3.35 -6.23
CA GLU A 106 -14.94 -3.57 -6.71
C GLU A 106 -14.31 -2.23 -7.09
N THR A 107 -13.06 -2.03 -6.69
CA THR A 107 -12.24 -0.88 -7.08
C THR A 107 -10.89 -1.33 -7.61
N VAL A 108 -10.27 -0.51 -8.46
CA VAL A 108 -8.95 -0.79 -9.03
C VAL A 108 -7.97 0.24 -8.48
N ILE A 109 -6.92 -0.25 -7.83
CA ILE A 109 -5.81 0.56 -7.30
C ILE A 109 -4.51 0.14 -7.97
N SER A 110 -3.55 1.06 -8.12
CA SER A 110 -2.20 0.67 -8.51
C SER A 110 -1.61 -0.23 -7.43
N GLY A 111 -1.10 -1.41 -7.79
CA GLY A 111 -0.59 -2.33 -6.80
C GLY A 111 0.09 -3.57 -7.37
N VAL A 112 0.58 -4.39 -6.47
CA VAL A 112 1.19 -5.69 -6.75
C VAL A 112 0.76 -6.70 -5.70
N ILE A 113 0.51 -7.93 -6.13
CA ILE A 113 0.35 -9.09 -5.25
C ILE A 113 1.67 -9.85 -5.32
N ASP A 114 2.51 -9.68 -4.31
CA ASP A 114 3.88 -10.20 -4.27
C ASP A 114 4.23 -10.63 -2.83
N PRO A 115 4.10 -11.93 -2.51
CA PRO A 115 4.44 -12.45 -1.20
C PRO A 115 5.90 -12.20 -0.80
N GLU A 116 6.85 -12.30 -1.73
CA GLU A 116 8.27 -12.15 -1.43
C GLU A 116 8.59 -10.69 -1.07
N PHE A 117 7.98 -9.75 -1.79
CA PHE A 117 8.11 -8.33 -1.49
C PHE A 117 7.47 -7.97 -0.15
N VAL A 118 6.32 -8.56 0.18
CA VAL A 118 5.69 -8.42 1.51
C VAL A 118 6.59 -8.93 2.64
N GLU A 119 7.22 -10.10 2.48
CA GLU A 119 8.14 -10.63 3.49
C GLU A 119 9.34 -9.71 3.70
N SER A 120 9.86 -9.08 2.63
CA SER A 120 10.95 -8.09 2.76
C SER A 120 10.54 -6.89 3.64
N TYR A 121 9.29 -6.42 3.52
CA TYR A 121 8.76 -5.33 4.33
C TYR A 121 8.55 -5.71 5.79
N LYS A 122 8.12 -6.95 6.04
CA LYS A 122 7.96 -7.47 7.40
C LYS A 122 9.29 -7.53 8.15
N GLN A 123 10.42 -7.71 7.46
CA GLN A 123 11.75 -7.73 8.09
C GLN A 123 12.31 -6.35 8.47
N ILE A 124 11.76 -5.28 7.91
CA ILE A 124 12.20 -3.90 8.18
C ILE A 124 11.59 -3.34 9.48
N ALA A 125 10.41 -3.84 9.85
CA ALA A 125 9.59 -3.36 10.95
C ALA A 125 9.93 -3.98 12.31
#